data_AF-A0A3P9K923-F1
#
_entry.id   AF-A0A3P9K923-F1
#
_cell.length_a   1.000
_cell.length_b   1.000
_cell.length_c   1.000
_cell.angle_alpha   90.00
_cell.angle_beta   90.00
_cell.angle_gamma   90.00
#
_symmetry.space_group_name_H-M   'P 1'
#
loop_
_entity.id
_entity.type
_entity.pdbx_description
1 polymer ?
#
loop_
_entity_poly.entity_id
_entity_poly.type
_entity_poly.pdbx_seq_one_letter_code
_entity_poly.pdbx_strand_id
1 'polypeptide(L)'
;MCFTPNKNPFILVFNSTNQFRLFFSIFLFFLIFCALRAPADEPPLSRQAKLDITPGSSSGHFMYFAFGSNLLKERLHLANPSATFFSIGRLKDYKLNFGLSDSHTGSEWHGGAATIEACPGAEVWGVIWTLSNEHLSSLDNQEGVSVGIYSPQEVSVETDDGVILCRTYQMNGFHPCPPSPQYKQVVCMGAKRSGLPMEYQKKLEEIQTNNYSGPSILDQIKIE
;
A
#
# COMPACT_ATOMS: atom_id res chain seq x y z
N MET A 1 -47.71 -19.99 -41.75
CA MET A 1 -47.29 -18.89 -40.85
C MET A 1 -45.76 -18.87 -40.93
N CYS A 2 -45.15 -18.07 -41.82
CA CYS A 2 -44.71 -16.67 -41.63
C CYS A 2 -43.84 -16.55 -40.36
N PHE A 3 -42.57 -16.16 -40.39
CA PHE A 3 -41.94 -15.04 -41.11
C PHE A 3 -40.49 -15.31 -41.55
N THR A 4 -40.09 -14.63 -42.63
CA THR A 4 -38.77 -14.53 -43.28
C THR A 4 -37.82 -13.55 -42.57
N PRO A 5 -36.48 -13.70 -42.66
CA PRO A 5 -35.53 -12.62 -42.48
C PRO A 5 -35.21 -11.89 -43.80
N ASN A 6 -34.95 -10.59 -43.66
CA ASN A 6 -34.88 -9.56 -44.70
C ASN A 6 -33.55 -9.56 -45.49
N LYS A 7 -33.61 -9.00 -46.70
CA LYS A 7 -32.60 -8.98 -47.77
C LYS A 7 -31.74 -7.71 -47.79
N ASN A 8 -30.53 -7.92 -48.31
CA ASN A 8 -29.73 -7.08 -49.21
C ASN A 8 -28.70 -6.05 -48.68
N PRO A 9 -27.45 -6.11 -49.21
CA PRO A 9 -26.39 -5.12 -49.05
C PRO A 9 -26.44 -4.07 -50.19
N PHE A 10 -26.07 -2.82 -49.90
CA PHE A 10 -25.87 -1.81 -50.95
C PHE A 10 -24.39 -1.75 -51.35
N ILE A 11 -24.15 -2.17 -52.58
CA ILE A 11 -22.96 -1.97 -53.41
C ILE A 11 -23.06 -0.56 -54.00
N LEU A 12 -22.02 0.26 -53.88
CA LEU A 12 -21.87 1.49 -54.66
C LEU A 12 -20.91 1.22 -55.82
N VAL A 13 -21.46 1.29 -57.03
CA VAL A 13 -20.79 1.14 -58.32
C VAL A 13 -20.26 2.50 -58.77
N PHE A 14 -19.01 2.52 -59.21
CA PHE A 14 -18.35 3.65 -59.86
C PHE A 14 -19.03 4.01 -61.18
N ASN A 15 -19.17 5.31 -61.47
CA ASN A 15 -19.43 5.75 -62.83
C ASN A 15 -18.43 6.85 -63.25
N SER A 16 -17.88 6.63 -64.43
CA SER A 16 -16.80 7.36 -65.09
C SER A 16 -17.37 8.49 -65.93
N THR A 17 -16.90 9.72 -65.75
CA THR A 17 -16.87 10.74 -66.82
C THR A 17 -15.73 11.73 -66.63
N ASN A 18 -14.85 11.75 -67.63
CA ASN A 18 -13.76 12.69 -67.90
C ASN A 18 -14.12 14.16 -67.68
N GLN A 19 -13.24 14.91 -66.99
CA GLN A 19 -12.89 16.30 -67.33
C GLN A 19 -11.43 16.53 -66.93
N PHE A 20 -10.58 16.73 -67.95
CA PHE A 20 -9.24 17.27 -67.85
C PHE A 20 -9.25 18.66 -67.22
N ARG A 21 -8.29 18.97 -66.34
CA ARG A 21 -7.55 20.25 -66.33
C ARG A 21 -6.37 20.24 -65.37
N LEU A 22 -5.19 20.28 -65.96
CA LEU A 22 -3.91 20.71 -65.40
C LEU A 22 -4.01 22.19 -64.95
N PHE A 23 -3.36 22.63 -63.87
CA PHE A 23 -2.55 23.87 -63.81
C PHE A 23 -1.89 24.09 -62.42
N PHE A 24 -0.68 24.63 -62.49
CA PHE A 24 0.32 24.93 -61.47
C PHE A 24 -0.07 26.07 -60.48
N SER A 25 0.53 26.00 -59.28
CA SER A 25 1.08 27.10 -58.44
C SER A 25 0.15 28.21 -57.92
N ILE A 26 0.28 28.58 -56.63
CA ILE A 26 0.72 29.92 -56.18
C ILE A 26 0.77 30.00 -54.64
N PHE A 27 1.84 30.63 -54.20
CA PHE A 27 2.32 31.01 -52.88
C PHE A 27 1.39 32.02 -52.16
N LEU A 28 1.45 32.04 -50.82
CA LEU A 28 1.42 33.26 -49.98
C LEU A 28 0.12 34.09 -49.89
N PHE A 29 -0.67 33.88 -48.83
CA PHE A 29 -1.55 34.88 -48.16
C PHE A 29 -2.07 34.16 -46.90
N PHE A 30 -1.67 34.47 -45.66
CA PHE A 30 -2.08 35.64 -44.91
C PHE A 30 -1.14 35.80 -43.70
N LEU A 31 -0.25 36.78 -43.78
CA LEU A 31 0.16 37.55 -42.59
C LEU A 31 -0.81 38.74 -42.50
N ILE A 32 -1.04 39.19 -41.26
CA ILE A 32 -1.78 40.40 -40.87
C ILE A 32 -3.28 40.18 -40.68
N PHE A 33 -3.62 39.60 -39.52
CA PHE A 33 -4.71 40.13 -38.69
C PHE A 33 -4.21 40.26 -37.25
N CYS A 34 -4.06 41.52 -36.82
CA CYS A 34 -4.20 42.03 -35.46
C CYS A 34 -3.59 41.17 -34.33
N ALA A 35 -2.39 41.44 -33.81
CA ALA A 35 -2.07 42.66 -33.07
C ALA A 35 -3.30 43.22 -32.34
N LEU A 36 -3.67 42.56 -31.23
CA LEU A 36 -4.37 43.05 -30.03
C LEU A 36 -4.98 41.84 -29.31
N ARG A 37 -4.15 41.04 -28.66
CA ARG A 37 -4.60 40.19 -27.57
C ARG A 37 -3.59 40.34 -26.44
N ALA A 38 -4.05 40.99 -25.38
CA ALA A 38 -3.33 41.16 -24.13
C ALA A 38 -2.80 39.81 -23.64
N PRO A 39 -1.65 39.76 -22.95
CA PRO A 39 -1.22 38.55 -22.29
C PRO A 39 -2.32 38.16 -21.30
N ALA A 40 -2.86 36.95 -21.45
CA ALA A 40 -3.69 36.38 -20.40
C ALA A 40 -2.80 36.24 -19.17
N ASP A 41 -3.23 36.87 -18.07
CA ASP A 41 -2.62 36.72 -16.76
C ASP A 41 -2.50 35.23 -16.42
N GLU A 42 -1.27 34.71 -16.42
CA GLU A 42 -1.00 33.43 -15.77
C GLU A 42 -1.30 33.61 -14.27
N PRO A 43 -2.16 32.77 -13.67
CA PRO A 43 -2.34 32.80 -12.24
C PRO A 43 -0.98 32.50 -11.58
N PRO A 44 -0.61 33.19 -10.48
CA PRO A 44 0.65 32.94 -9.83
C PRO A 44 0.71 31.46 -9.45
N LEU A 45 1.71 30.76 -9.99
CA LEU A 45 2.06 29.40 -9.64
C LEU A 45 2.07 29.32 -8.11
N SER A 46 1.04 28.70 -7.53
CA SER A 46 1.07 28.32 -6.13
C SER A 46 2.35 27.53 -5.97
N ARG A 47 3.14 27.91 -4.97
CA ARG A 47 4.42 27.27 -4.67
C ARG A 47 4.12 25.84 -4.22
N GLN A 48 3.89 24.95 -5.18
CA GLN A 48 3.89 23.52 -4.95
C GLN A 48 5.35 23.22 -4.61
N ALA A 49 5.64 23.15 -3.32
CA ALA A 49 6.84 22.50 -2.86
C ALA A 49 6.74 21.05 -3.36
N LYS A 50 7.30 20.80 -4.54
CA LYS A 50 7.64 19.47 -4.98
C LYS A 50 8.73 19.02 -4.01
N LEU A 51 8.30 18.34 -2.95
CA LEU A 51 9.22 17.63 -2.09
C LEU A 51 9.76 16.49 -2.95
N ASP A 52 10.89 16.74 -3.61
CA ASP A 52 11.70 15.67 -4.21
C ASP A 52 12.19 14.79 -3.05
N ILE A 53 11.36 13.83 -2.62
CA ILE A 53 11.79 12.80 -1.69
C ILE A 53 12.62 11.80 -2.48
N THR A 54 13.93 12.03 -2.52
CA THR A 54 14.91 10.97 -2.73
C THR A 54 14.83 9.96 -1.57
N PRO A 55 14.94 8.65 -1.81
CA PRO A 55 14.94 7.65 -0.75
C PRO A 55 16.25 7.74 0.03
N GLY A 56 16.18 8.44 1.17
CA GLY A 56 17.32 8.82 2.00
C GLY A 56 16.97 10.05 2.81
N SER A 57 15.96 9.93 3.69
CA SER A 57 15.48 11.04 4.51
C SER A 57 16.61 11.68 5.33
N SER A 58 16.79 12.99 5.14
CA SER A 58 17.66 13.86 5.93
C SER A 58 17.16 14.11 7.35
N SER A 59 16.11 13.40 7.82
CA SER A 59 15.57 13.52 9.18
C SER A 59 16.17 12.54 10.19
N GLY A 60 17.10 11.67 9.78
CA GLY A 60 17.67 10.63 10.65
C GLY A 60 16.66 9.56 11.12
N HIS A 61 15.43 9.61 10.61
CA HIS A 61 14.33 8.71 10.96
C HIS A 61 13.61 8.20 9.71
N PHE A 62 12.91 7.08 9.85
CA PHE A 62 12.02 6.49 8.84
C PHE A 62 10.65 6.18 9.41
N MET A 63 9.65 6.11 8.52
CA MET A 63 8.29 5.72 8.84
C MET A 63 8.13 4.20 8.66
N TYR A 64 7.56 3.54 9.66
CA TYR A 64 7.34 2.10 9.68
C TYR A 64 5.86 1.79 9.88
N PHE A 65 5.25 1.10 8.92
CA PHE A 65 3.88 0.63 9.00
C PHE A 65 3.82 -0.79 9.58
N ALA A 66 3.29 -0.89 10.80
CA ALA A 66 3.05 -2.14 11.50
C ALA A 66 1.58 -2.57 11.38
N PHE A 67 1.34 -3.84 11.07
CA PHE A 67 -0.01 -4.43 10.97
C PHE A 67 -0.17 -5.74 11.78
N GLY A 68 0.90 -6.21 12.42
CA GLY A 68 0.94 -7.43 13.25
C GLY A 68 1.16 -7.15 14.73
N SER A 69 1.98 -7.94 15.43
CA SER A 69 2.24 -7.76 16.86
C SER A 69 2.84 -6.40 17.22
N ASN A 70 3.53 -5.75 16.28
CA ASN A 70 4.08 -4.40 16.42
C ASN A 70 3.01 -3.28 16.40
N LEU A 71 1.72 -3.61 16.29
CA LEU A 71 0.64 -2.66 16.63
C LEU A 71 0.71 -2.24 18.11
N LEU A 72 1.15 -3.15 18.99
CA LEU A 72 1.28 -2.89 20.41
C LEU A 72 2.64 -2.23 20.71
N LYS A 73 2.60 -1.03 21.30
CA LYS A 73 3.79 -0.26 21.66
C LYS A 73 4.77 -1.07 22.51
N GLU A 74 4.26 -1.70 23.57
CA GLU A 74 5.04 -2.46 24.55
C GLU A 74 5.75 -3.65 23.89
N ARG A 75 5.11 -4.27 22.88
CA ARG A 75 5.76 -5.32 22.08
C ARG A 75 6.90 -4.76 21.24
N LEU A 76 6.64 -3.69 20.49
CA LEU A 76 7.63 -3.07 19.62
C LEU A 76 8.85 -2.58 20.42
N HIS A 77 8.61 -2.03 21.61
CA HIS A 77 9.62 -1.47 22.49
C HIS A 77 10.56 -2.50 23.12
N LEU A 78 10.24 -3.80 23.08
CA LEU A 78 11.17 -4.85 23.51
C LEU A 78 12.49 -4.83 22.73
N ALA A 79 12.44 -4.50 21.43
CA ALA A 79 13.62 -4.42 20.56
C ALA A 79 13.86 -3.01 19.99
N ASN A 80 12.85 -2.13 20.01
CA ASN A 80 12.89 -0.79 19.42
C ASN A 80 12.35 0.26 20.41
N PRO A 81 13.05 0.53 21.53
CA PRO A 81 12.52 1.36 22.63
C PRO A 81 12.32 2.85 22.27
N SER A 82 12.98 3.34 21.22
CA SER A 82 12.85 4.72 20.74
C SER A 82 11.68 4.93 19.76
N ALA A 83 10.96 3.87 19.39
CA ALA A 83 9.86 3.99 18.44
C ALA A 83 8.77 4.91 19.00
N THR A 84 8.36 5.89 18.21
CA THR A 84 7.31 6.85 18.60
C THR A 84 6.10 6.69 17.72
N PHE A 85 4.91 6.73 18.33
CA PHE A 85 3.65 6.68 17.58
C PHE A 85 3.55 7.93 16.69
N PHE A 86 3.26 7.73 15.40
CA PHE A 86 3.04 8.82 14.46
C PHE A 86 1.54 8.98 14.17
N SER A 87 0.91 7.97 13.58
CA SER A 87 -0.52 7.96 13.25
C SER A 87 -1.01 6.54 13.01
N ILE A 88 -2.33 6.35 12.91
CA ILE A 88 -2.89 5.15 12.28
C ILE A 88 -2.95 5.36 10.77
N GLY A 89 -3.03 4.28 10.01
CA GLY A 89 -3.15 4.38 8.56
C GLY A 89 -3.76 3.15 7.91
N ARG A 90 -4.19 3.36 6.67
CA ARG A 90 -4.85 2.37 5.84
C ARG A 90 -4.01 2.05 4.61
N LEU A 91 -3.61 0.79 4.49
CA LEU A 91 -2.96 0.24 3.31
C LEU A 91 -4.03 -0.40 2.41
N LYS A 92 -4.28 0.21 1.26
CA LYS A 92 -5.25 -0.27 0.27
C LYS A 92 -4.68 -1.36 -0.62
N ASP A 93 -5.57 -2.19 -1.14
CA ASP A 93 -5.26 -3.25 -2.11
C ASP A 93 -4.34 -4.34 -1.55
N TYR A 94 -4.37 -4.52 -0.23
CA TYR A 94 -3.73 -5.61 0.50
C TYR A 94 -4.74 -6.28 1.43
N LYS A 95 -4.56 -7.58 1.65
CA LYS A 95 -5.26 -8.34 2.69
C LYS A 95 -4.28 -8.79 3.76
N LEU A 96 -4.74 -8.84 5.01
CA LEU A 96 -4.02 -9.45 6.11
C LEU A 96 -4.14 -10.99 6.02
N ASN A 97 -3.03 -11.70 6.23
CA ASN A 97 -2.97 -13.15 6.31
C ASN A 97 -2.09 -13.59 7.49
N PHE A 98 -2.17 -14.86 7.87
CA PHE A 98 -1.35 -15.45 8.93
C PHE A 98 -0.72 -16.74 8.43
N GLY A 99 0.56 -16.92 8.73
CA GLY A 99 1.30 -18.07 8.22
C GLY A 99 2.59 -18.38 8.96
N LEU A 100 3.12 -19.57 8.68
CA LEU A 100 4.47 -19.95 9.04
C LEU A 100 5.35 -19.82 7.80
N SER A 101 6.53 -19.25 7.97
CA SER A 101 7.47 -19.06 6.87
C SER A 101 7.98 -20.40 6.32
N ASP A 102 8.08 -20.50 5.00
CA ASP A 102 8.57 -21.71 4.32
C ASP A 102 10.07 -21.96 4.59
N SER A 103 10.83 -20.89 4.85
CA SER A 103 12.27 -20.94 5.04
C SER A 103 12.69 -21.23 6.48
N HIS A 104 11.75 -21.25 7.43
CA HIS A 104 12.06 -21.39 8.85
C HIS A 104 11.05 -22.26 9.59
N THR A 105 11.54 -23.32 10.25
CA THR A 105 10.70 -24.20 11.07
C THR A 105 10.60 -23.65 12.49
N GLY A 106 9.39 -23.24 12.87
CA GLY A 106 9.10 -22.76 14.22
C GLY A 106 8.66 -21.30 14.22
N SER A 107 7.93 -20.94 15.28
CA SER A 107 7.45 -19.59 15.52
C SER A 107 7.46 -19.40 17.03
N GLU A 108 8.11 -18.35 17.53
CA GLU A 108 8.07 -17.98 18.95
C GLU A 108 6.65 -17.62 19.42
N TRP A 109 5.75 -17.40 18.45
CA TRP A 109 4.33 -17.22 18.68
C TRP A 109 3.54 -18.52 18.67
N HIS A 110 4.16 -19.67 18.33
CA HIS A 110 3.51 -20.98 18.28
C HIS A 110 2.24 -21.01 17.40
N GLY A 111 2.24 -20.23 16.33
CA GLY A 111 1.16 -20.09 15.36
C GLY A 111 1.58 -19.19 14.21
N GLY A 112 0.65 -18.97 13.28
CA GLY A 112 0.89 -18.10 12.12
C GLY A 112 1.16 -16.65 12.55
N ALA A 113 2.24 -16.06 12.04
CA ALA A 113 2.52 -14.64 12.19
C ALA A 113 1.89 -13.85 11.04
N ALA A 114 1.61 -12.56 11.27
CA ALA A 114 0.93 -11.72 10.31
C ALA A 114 1.79 -11.46 9.06
N THR A 115 1.17 -11.50 7.89
CA THR A 115 1.75 -11.03 6.62
C THR A 115 0.68 -10.31 5.81
N ILE A 116 1.08 -9.62 4.76
CA ILE A 116 0.18 -8.98 3.80
C ILE A 116 0.36 -9.59 2.42
N GLU A 117 -0.72 -9.63 1.65
CA GLU A 117 -0.69 -10.06 0.24
C GLU A 117 -1.51 -9.06 -0.59
N ALA A 118 -1.05 -8.77 -1.81
CA ALA A 118 -1.79 -7.95 -2.74
C ALA A 118 -3.19 -8.55 -2.99
N CYS A 119 -4.22 -7.73 -2.80
CA CYS A 119 -5.61 -8.10 -2.95
C CYS A 119 -6.43 -6.84 -3.27
N PRO A 120 -6.68 -6.56 -4.57
CA PRO A 120 -7.41 -5.37 -4.99
C PRO A 120 -8.77 -5.24 -4.29
N GLY A 121 -9.07 -4.05 -3.76
CA GLY A 121 -10.29 -3.74 -3.03
C GLY A 121 -10.30 -4.19 -1.55
N ALA A 122 -9.28 -4.92 -1.09
CA ALA A 122 -9.07 -5.17 0.33
C ALA A 122 -8.31 -4.02 0.99
N GLU A 123 -8.27 -4.01 2.32
CA GLU A 123 -7.50 -3.04 3.08
C GLU A 123 -6.96 -3.63 4.38
N VAL A 124 -5.82 -3.11 4.80
CA VAL A 124 -5.15 -3.42 6.07
C VAL A 124 -4.98 -2.12 6.84
N TRP A 125 -5.55 -2.06 8.04
CA TRP A 125 -5.29 -0.97 8.98
C TRP A 125 -4.12 -1.30 9.88
N GLY A 126 -3.32 -0.29 10.18
CA GLY A 126 -2.14 -0.44 11.01
C GLY A 126 -1.71 0.84 11.70
N VAL A 127 -0.56 0.77 12.35
CA VAL A 127 0.08 1.89 13.04
C VAL A 127 1.33 2.29 12.28
N ILE A 128 1.49 3.58 12.06
CA ILE A 128 2.71 4.20 11.56
C ILE A 128 3.54 4.62 12.77
N TRP A 129 4.75 4.11 12.86
CA TRP A 129 5.76 4.45 13.85
C TRP A 129 6.87 5.28 13.20
N THR A 130 7.41 6.24 13.94
CA THR A 130 8.70 6.88 13.59
C THR A 130 9.82 6.18 14.34
N LEU A 131 10.86 5.74 13.62
CA LEU A 131 12.07 5.11 14.18
C LEU A 131 13.33 5.80 13.68
N SER A 132 14.38 5.85 14.51
CA SER A 132 15.72 6.26 14.07
C SER A 132 16.26 5.31 13.02
N ASN A 133 16.95 5.84 12.00
CA ASN A 133 17.63 5.05 10.97
C ASN A 133 18.66 4.07 11.55
N GLU A 134 19.20 4.36 12.73
CA GLU A 134 20.11 3.46 13.46
C GLU A 134 19.44 2.14 13.89
N HIS A 135 18.10 2.11 13.97
CA HIS A 135 17.34 0.91 14.33
C HIS A 135 16.86 0.11 13.13
N LEU A 136 17.15 0.57 11.90
CA LEU A 136 16.74 -0.14 10.69
C LEU A 136 17.27 -1.58 10.68
N SER A 137 18.54 -1.78 11.01
CA SER A 137 19.15 -3.11 11.08
C SER A 137 18.59 -3.98 12.20
N SER A 138 18.26 -3.36 13.35
CA SER A 138 17.60 -4.06 14.47
C SER A 138 16.23 -4.58 14.07
N LEU A 139 15.44 -3.74 13.39
CA LEU A 139 14.12 -4.10 12.90
C LEU A 139 14.21 -5.17 11.80
N ASP A 140 15.13 -5.03 10.85
CA ASP A 140 15.36 -6.06 9.81
C ASP A 140 15.78 -7.41 10.41
N ASN A 141 16.59 -7.41 11.46
CA ASN A 141 16.98 -8.62 12.18
C ASN A 141 15.79 -9.24 12.93
N GLN A 142 14.95 -8.42 13.59
CA GLN A 142 13.73 -8.88 14.26
C GLN A 142 12.77 -9.57 13.27
N GLU A 143 12.61 -9.00 12.08
CA GLU A 143 11.72 -9.55 11.03
C GLU A 143 12.40 -10.67 10.21
N GLY A 144 13.61 -11.08 10.58
CA GLY A 144 14.31 -12.20 9.95
C GLY A 144 14.67 -11.96 8.48
N VAL A 145 14.97 -10.72 8.10
CA VAL A 145 15.29 -10.35 6.71
C VAL A 145 16.53 -11.07 6.21
N SER A 146 17.58 -11.18 7.04
CA SER A 146 18.83 -11.85 6.68
C SER A 146 18.69 -13.36 6.45
N VAL A 147 17.66 -13.98 7.03
CA VAL A 147 17.33 -15.41 6.88
C VAL A 147 16.13 -15.64 5.95
N GLY A 148 15.61 -14.57 5.33
CA GLY A 148 14.58 -14.65 4.30
C GLY A 148 13.17 -14.95 4.79
N ILE A 149 12.85 -14.73 6.06
CA ILE A 149 11.47 -14.90 6.58
C ILE A 149 10.55 -13.84 5.96
N TYR A 150 10.92 -12.57 6.14
CA TYR A 150 10.28 -11.42 5.49
C TYR A 150 11.23 -10.69 4.57
N SER A 151 10.68 -9.94 3.63
CA SER A 151 11.39 -8.88 2.92
C SER A 151 10.78 -7.52 3.19
N PRO A 152 11.62 -6.48 3.31
CA PRO A 152 11.13 -5.13 3.46
C PRO A 152 10.47 -4.66 2.18
N GLN A 153 9.41 -3.87 2.33
CA GLN A 153 8.69 -3.22 1.25
C GLN A 153 8.46 -1.76 1.59
N GLU A 154 8.37 -0.94 0.55
CA GLU A 154 7.92 0.44 0.66
C GLU A 154 6.47 0.53 0.18
N VAL A 155 5.59 1.05 1.02
CA VAL A 155 4.16 1.14 0.77
C VAL A 155 3.64 2.54 1.01
N SER A 156 2.64 2.95 0.23
CA SER A 156 1.91 4.19 0.43
C SER A 156 0.70 3.94 1.34
N VAL A 157 0.72 4.51 2.54
CA VAL A 157 -0.32 4.34 3.55
C VAL A 157 -1.15 5.61 3.62
N GLU A 158 -2.46 5.50 3.51
CA GLU A 158 -3.39 6.63 3.63
C GLU A 158 -3.65 6.94 5.10
N THR A 159 -3.49 8.20 5.50
CA THR A 159 -3.87 8.75 6.80
C THR A 159 -4.84 9.92 6.59
N ASP A 160 -5.41 10.44 7.68
CA ASP A 160 -6.28 11.63 7.64
C ASP A 160 -5.53 12.88 7.14
N ASP A 161 -4.21 12.93 7.31
CA ASP A 161 -3.35 14.06 6.91
C ASP A 161 -2.73 13.87 5.52
N GLY A 162 -2.99 12.73 4.85
CA GLY A 162 -2.50 12.43 3.51
C GLY A 162 -1.80 11.09 3.39
N VAL A 163 -1.08 10.90 2.29
CA VAL A 163 -0.36 9.65 2.01
C VAL A 163 1.05 9.72 2.61
N ILE A 164 1.41 8.71 3.41
CA ILE A 164 2.73 8.56 4.01
C ILE A 164 3.42 7.35 3.39
N LEU A 165 4.67 7.54 2.94
CA LEU A 165 5.52 6.46 2.45
C LEU A 165 6.16 5.75 3.64
N CYS A 166 5.86 4.47 3.79
CA CYS A 166 6.28 3.68 4.95
C CYS A 166 7.07 2.46 4.51
N ARG A 167 8.11 2.12 5.28
CA ARG A 167 8.65 0.75 5.28
C ARG A 167 7.63 -0.18 5.93
N THR A 168 7.49 -1.38 5.40
CA THR A 168 6.77 -2.49 6.03
C THR A 168 7.45 -3.82 5.66
N TYR A 169 6.90 -4.94 6.07
CA TYR A 169 7.47 -6.27 5.81
C TYR A 169 6.41 -7.22 5.28
N GLN A 170 6.76 -7.98 4.24
CA GLN A 170 5.92 -9.05 3.70
C GLN A 170 6.69 -10.37 3.76
N MET A 171 6.05 -11.47 4.19
CA MET A 171 6.68 -12.79 4.15
C MET A 171 6.99 -13.19 2.71
N ASN A 172 8.16 -13.78 2.47
CA ASN A 172 8.60 -14.19 1.12
C ASN A 172 7.87 -15.44 0.59
N GLY A 173 7.46 -16.30 1.51
CA GLY A 173 6.71 -17.53 1.26
C GLY A 173 6.21 -18.05 2.60
N PHE A 174 4.96 -18.53 2.62
CA PHE A 174 4.35 -19.01 3.85
C PHE A 174 3.29 -20.07 3.60
N HIS A 175 3.10 -20.92 4.60
CA HIS A 175 1.97 -21.83 4.69
C HIS A 175 0.89 -21.17 5.55
N PRO A 176 -0.30 -20.87 4.99
CA PRO A 176 -1.39 -20.24 5.74
C PRO A 176 -1.81 -21.11 6.94
N CYS A 177 -1.84 -20.51 8.13
CA CYS A 177 -2.31 -21.18 9.32
C CYS A 177 -2.82 -20.18 10.37
N PRO A 178 -3.68 -20.62 11.31
CA PRO A 178 -4.18 -19.74 12.35
C PRO A 178 -3.06 -19.20 13.26
N PRO A 179 -3.16 -17.94 13.73
CA PRO A 179 -2.30 -17.45 14.80
C PRO A 179 -2.57 -18.20 16.12
N SER A 180 -1.66 -18.07 17.07
CA SER A 180 -1.95 -18.49 18.45
C SER A 180 -2.88 -17.51 19.16
N PRO A 181 -3.61 -17.96 20.20
CA PRO A 181 -4.38 -17.07 21.07
C PRO A 181 -3.56 -15.88 21.59
N GLN A 182 -2.32 -16.11 21.98
CA GLN A 182 -1.40 -15.13 22.55
C GLN A 182 -0.99 -14.09 21.50
N TYR A 183 -0.66 -14.51 20.26
CA TYR A 183 -0.34 -13.57 19.18
C TYR A 183 -1.53 -12.69 18.83
N LYS A 184 -2.71 -13.30 18.65
CA LYS A 184 -3.96 -12.58 18.38
C LYS A 184 -4.26 -11.57 19.50
N GLN A 185 -4.06 -11.96 20.76
CA GLN A 185 -4.26 -11.06 21.89
C GLN A 185 -3.38 -9.81 21.78
N VAL A 186 -2.09 -9.96 21.46
CA VAL A 186 -1.17 -8.82 21.27
C VAL A 186 -1.63 -7.91 20.12
N VAL A 187 -2.01 -8.50 18.98
CA VAL A 187 -2.52 -7.76 17.80
C VAL A 187 -3.79 -6.97 18.17
N CYS A 188 -4.76 -7.61 18.83
CA CYS A 188 -6.02 -6.96 19.22
C CYS A 188 -5.80 -5.87 20.28
N MET A 189 -4.94 -6.10 21.27
CA MET A 189 -4.57 -5.07 22.26
C MET A 189 -3.93 -3.86 21.60
N GLY A 190 -2.99 -4.07 20.66
CA GLY A 190 -2.36 -3.00 19.89
C GLY A 190 -3.39 -2.22 19.07
N ALA A 191 -4.24 -2.93 18.33
CA ALA A 191 -5.31 -2.31 17.53
C ALA A 191 -6.22 -1.41 18.37
N LYS A 192 -6.62 -1.88 19.56
CA LYS A 192 -7.45 -1.13 20.49
C LYS A 192 -6.73 0.07 21.09
N ARG A 193 -5.49 -0.10 21.59
CA ARG A 193 -4.71 0.98 22.23
C ARG A 193 -4.36 2.10 21.26
N SER A 194 -4.10 1.78 20.00
CA SER A 194 -3.80 2.77 18.97
C SER A 194 -5.04 3.39 18.32
N GLY A 195 -6.25 2.94 18.67
CA GLY A 195 -7.49 3.50 18.15
C GLY A 195 -7.76 3.18 16.68
N LEU A 196 -7.37 1.98 16.20
CA LEU A 196 -7.75 1.53 14.85
C LEU A 196 -9.28 1.54 14.68
N PRO A 197 -9.83 1.64 13.45
CA PRO A 197 -11.28 1.68 13.26
C PRO A 197 -11.99 0.48 13.90
N MET A 198 -13.10 0.74 14.57
CA MET A 198 -13.84 -0.27 15.34
C MET A 198 -14.26 -1.48 14.49
N GLU A 199 -14.64 -1.26 13.23
CA GLU A 199 -14.97 -2.37 12.32
C GLU A 199 -13.75 -3.23 11.98
N TYR A 200 -12.55 -2.64 11.93
CA TYR A 200 -11.32 -3.42 11.74
C TYR A 200 -10.91 -4.16 13.02
N GLN A 201 -11.12 -3.56 14.20
CA GLN A 201 -10.91 -4.26 15.48
C GLN A 201 -11.79 -5.52 15.57
N LYS A 202 -13.08 -5.43 15.21
CA LYS A 202 -13.99 -6.59 15.16
C LYS A 202 -13.50 -7.68 14.21
N LYS A 203 -13.04 -7.30 13.01
CA LYS A 203 -12.45 -8.25 12.05
C LYS A 203 -11.25 -9.00 12.66
N LEU A 204 -10.40 -8.31 13.43
CA LEU A 204 -9.28 -8.95 14.13
C LEU A 204 -9.76 -9.91 15.24
N GLU A 205 -10.79 -9.52 15.98
CA GLU A 205 -11.40 -10.31 17.05
C GLU A 205 -12.10 -11.58 16.52
N GLU A 206 -12.57 -11.59 15.27
CA GLU A 206 -13.22 -12.75 14.64
C GLU A 206 -12.23 -13.80 14.10
N ILE A 207 -10.93 -13.47 14.01
CA ILE A 207 -9.89 -14.38 13.53
C ILE A 207 -9.85 -15.63 14.40
N GLN A 208 -9.98 -16.80 13.79
CA GLN A 208 -9.82 -18.07 14.48
C GLN A 208 -8.36 -18.30 14.85
N THR A 209 -8.14 -18.83 16.05
CA THR A 209 -6.80 -19.17 16.55
C THR A 209 -6.60 -20.68 16.53
N ASN A 210 -5.35 -21.11 16.65
CA ASN A 210 -5.08 -22.49 17.05
C ASN A 210 -5.40 -22.70 18.55
N ASN A 211 -5.07 -23.87 19.08
CA ASN A 211 -5.30 -24.28 20.46
C ASN A 211 -4.07 -24.17 21.37
N TYR A 212 -3.05 -23.38 21.00
CA TYR A 212 -1.84 -23.24 21.80
C TYR A 212 -2.13 -22.55 23.14
N SER A 213 -1.63 -23.12 24.25
CA SER A 213 -1.86 -22.63 25.61
C SER A 213 -0.58 -22.58 26.46
N GLY A 214 0.59 -22.69 25.83
CA GLY A 214 1.87 -22.63 26.52
C GLY A 214 2.45 -21.22 26.64
N PRO A 215 3.68 -21.10 27.17
CA PRO A 215 4.43 -19.84 27.24
C PRO A 215 4.69 -19.25 25.86
N SER A 216 4.82 -17.92 25.76
CA SER A 216 5.12 -17.23 24.50
C SER A 216 5.78 -15.88 24.74
N ILE A 217 6.08 -15.14 23.67
CA ILE A 217 6.56 -13.75 23.75
C ILE A 217 5.62 -12.86 24.58
N LEU A 218 4.31 -13.17 24.64
CA LEU A 218 3.36 -12.42 25.46
C LEU A 218 3.81 -12.31 26.92
N ASP A 219 4.46 -13.34 27.48
CA ASP A 219 4.92 -13.36 28.88
C ASP A 219 6.07 -12.37 29.14
N GLN A 220 6.74 -11.91 28.08
CA GLN A 220 7.83 -10.94 28.14
C GLN A 220 7.32 -9.49 28.02
N ILE A 221 6.08 -9.29 27.56
CA ILE A 221 5.50 -7.96 27.35
C ILE A 221 4.93 -7.45 28.66
N LYS A 222 5.53 -6.38 29.20
CA LYS A 222 4.99 -5.68 30.36
C LYS A 222 3.87 -4.74 29.90
N ILE A 223 2.63 -5.14 30.16
CA ILE A 223 1.46 -4.32 29.87
C ILE A 223 1.30 -3.31 31.00
N GLU A 224 1.71 -2.07 30.74
CA GLU A 224 1.45 -0.91 31.59
C GLU A 224 0.05 -0.32 31.34
#